data_AF-A0AAP8U6C6-F1
#
_entry.id   AF-A0AAP8U6C6-F1
#
_cell.length_a   1.000
_cell.length_b   1.000
_cell.length_c   1.000
_cell.angle_alpha   90.00
_cell.angle_beta   90.00
_cell.angle_gamma   90.00
#
_symmetry.space_group_name_H-M   'P 1'
#
loop_
_entity.id
_entity.type
_entity.pdbx_description
1 polymer ?
#
loop_
_entity_poly.entity_id
_entity_poly.type
_entity_poly.pdbx_seq_one_letter_code
_entity_poly.pdbx_strand_id
1 'polypeptide(L)'
;MKVIVPISNLSIDRPFNLCNIRFEPELPDDIYLGIKDVDPISYYETEEGEVLNWNLRDMNTFVTDVDIEEISNMTLAIFDFDYNYEDLYEHSHEDDLMLISRISEKVDRALDVIRVHYCNVNNLMTCPGISGLLPNGYSAVIALYPDDEANYRILTGKIYGSLIVGGIGLSLEDREIFTLMDEEKFSKIVSDQSNDYVPLTCRNALKRLSEAMYIPNVNSKFIYLMTTLETIASPKYLAFQKVKGKLLPFISESKKQYDELSDYMRFLSEDLRTEVVHNGKDLIQIRGAKYKTDLFNIQSFIVRCVDYMYSSACKSIDELESYRTELRKKLGV
;
A
#
# COMPACT_ATOMS: atom_id res chain seq x y z
N MET A 1 6.77 19.12 -8.54
CA MET A 1 7.51 18.26 -9.49
C MET A 1 6.60 17.12 -9.94
N LYS A 2 6.55 16.79 -11.23
CA LYS A 2 5.78 15.63 -11.71
C LYS A 2 6.64 14.36 -11.59
N VAL A 3 6.06 13.26 -11.13
CA VAL A 3 6.78 12.00 -10.90
C VAL A 3 6.05 10.83 -11.55
N ILE A 4 6.82 9.85 -12.00
CA ILE A 4 6.33 8.58 -12.56
C ILE A 4 6.91 7.44 -11.73
N VAL A 5 6.05 6.53 -11.31
CA VAL A 5 6.39 5.41 -10.42
C VAL A 5 5.96 4.11 -11.08
N PRO A 6 6.89 3.18 -11.39
CA PRO A 6 6.55 1.88 -11.95
C PRO A 6 5.84 0.99 -10.92
N ILE A 7 4.92 0.16 -11.37
CA ILE A 7 4.20 -0.81 -10.56
C ILE A 7 4.26 -2.16 -11.29
N SER A 8 5.14 -3.04 -10.83
CA SER A 8 5.23 -4.41 -11.33
C SER A 8 3.96 -5.21 -10.98
N ASN A 9 3.68 -6.30 -11.71
CA ASN A 9 2.57 -7.23 -11.44
C ASN A 9 1.17 -6.57 -11.35
N LEU A 10 0.98 -5.41 -11.98
CA LEU A 10 -0.31 -4.77 -12.18
C LEU A 10 -0.49 -4.55 -13.69
N SER A 11 -1.63 -4.98 -14.22
CA SER A 11 -2.06 -4.75 -15.59
C SER A 11 -3.43 -4.10 -15.56
N ILE A 12 -3.63 -3.06 -16.36
CA ILE A 12 -4.88 -2.30 -16.41
C ILE A 12 -5.26 -2.10 -17.89
N ASP A 13 -6.54 -2.22 -18.21
CA ASP A 13 -7.00 -2.11 -19.61
C ASP A 13 -6.95 -0.69 -20.15
N ARG A 14 -7.04 0.30 -19.27
CA ARG A 14 -7.09 1.72 -19.64
C ARG A 14 -6.61 2.64 -18.53
N PRO A 15 -6.28 3.90 -18.88
CA PRO A 15 -5.90 4.89 -17.90
C PRO A 15 -7.08 5.25 -16.99
N PHE A 16 -6.80 5.46 -15.70
CA PHE A 16 -7.78 5.96 -14.74
C PHE A 16 -7.14 6.80 -13.65
N ASN A 17 -7.95 7.57 -12.95
CA ASN A 17 -7.50 8.34 -11.79
C ASN A 17 -8.06 7.70 -10.52
N LEU A 18 -7.20 7.54 -9.53
CA LEU A 18 -7.57 7.21 -8.17
C LEU A 18 -6.90 8.22 -7.25
N CYS A 19 -7.72 8.98 -6.51
CA CYS A 19 -7.26 10.17 -5.78
C CYS A 19 -6.63 11.22 -6.73
N ASN A 20 -5.41 11.66 -6.44
CA ASN A 20 -4.61 12.57 -7.26
C ASN A 20 -3.53 11.84 -8.07
N ILE A 21 -3.70 10.53 -8.30
CA ILE A 21 -2.75 9.70 -9.02
C ILE A 21 -3.43 9.15 -10.26
N ARG A 22 -2.77 9.37 -11.41
CA ARG A 22 -3.18 8.81 -12.69
C ARG A 22 -2.43 7.50 -12.91
N PHE A 23 -3.16 6.42 -13.10
CA PHE A 23 -2.60 5.12 -13.48
C PHE A 23 -2.67 5.00 -15.00
N GLU A 24 -1.55 4.66 -15.61
CA GLU A 24 -1.41 4.39 -17.05
C GLU A 24 -1.03 2.92 -17.26
N PRO A 25 -1.59 2.25 -18.28
CA PRO A 25 -1.15 0.91 -18.66
C PRO A 25 0.31 0.92 -19.10
N GLU A 26 0.87 -0.27 -19.30
CA GLU A 26 2.16 -0.40 -20.00
C GLU A 26 2.11 0.39 -21.31
N LEU A 27 3.11 1.23 -21.51
CA LEU A 27 3.21 2.06 -22.71
C LEU A 27 4.02 1.27 -23.74
N PRO A 28 3.47 0.96 -24.92
CA PRO A 28 4.23 0.32 -25.98
C PRO A 28 5.45 1.18 -26.34
N ASP A 29 6.54 0.55 -26.77
CA ASP A 29 7.84 1.13 -27.15
C ASP A 29 7.73 2.39 -28.06
N ASP A 30 6.62 2.54 -28.77
CA ASP A 30 6.36 3.62 -29.73
C ASP A 30 5.76 4.88 -29.11
N ILE A 31 5.19 4.78 -27.90
CA ILE A 31 4.61 5.90 -27.14
C ILE A 31 5.65 6.36 -26.12
N TYR A 32 6.78 6.84 -26.63
CA TYR A 32 7.69 7.69 -25.88
C TYR A 32 6.84 8.76 -25.18
N LEU A 33 7.00 8.89 -23.86
CA LEU A 33 6.31 9.85 -22.98
C LEU A 33 6.51 11.34 -23.39
N GLY A 34 7.00 11.63 -24.60
CA GLY A 34 7.54 12.93 -25.01
C GLY A 34 8.86 13.27 -24.32
N ILE A 35 9.36 12.35 -23.50
CA ILE A 35 10.55 12.50 -22.69
C ILE A 35 11.77 12.24 -23.57
N LYS A 36 12.68 13.21 -23.65
CA LYS A 36 14.01 12.98 -24.24
C LYS A 36 14.91 12.47 -23.13
N ASP A 37 15.74 11.47 -23.41
CA ASP A 37 16.85 11.15 -22.52
C ASP A 37 17.61 12.43 -22.19
N VAL A 38 17.54 12.86 -20.92
CA VAL A 38 18.61 13.68 -20.38
C VAL A 38 19.73 12.70 -20.24
N ASP A 39 20.63 12.75 -21.22
CA ASP A 39 21.89 12.06 -21.14
C ASP A 39 22.42 12.32 -19.72
N PRO A 40 22.60 11.29 -18.86
CA PRO A 40 23.10 11.48 -17.50
C PRO A 40 24.45 12.22 -17.50
N ILE A 41 25.06 12.31 -18.67
CA ILE A 41 26.21 13.12 -19.01
C ILE A 41 25.75 14.51 -19.49
N SER A 42 25.38 15.39 -18.55
CA SER A 42 25.46 16.83 -18.87
C SER A 42 26.95 17.18 -18.98
N TYR A 43 27.49 17.15 -20.21
CA TYR A 43 28.83 17.66 -20.50
C TYR A 43 28.90 19.14 -20.11
N TYR A 44 29.58 19.44 -19.00
CA TYR A 44 30.17 20.76 -18.85
C TYR A 44 31.47 20.73 -19.66
N GLU A 45 31.42 21.20 -20.91
CA GLU A 45 32.64 21.54 -21.65
C GLU A 45 33.35 22.67 -20.88
N THR A 46 34.33 22.32 -20.05
CA THR A 46 35.36 23.29 -19.64
C THR A 46 36.41 23.33 -20.74
N GLU A 47 36.93 24.53 -21.05
CA GLU A 47 37.93 24.79 -22.12
C GLU A 47 39.24 23.98 -22.01
N GLU A 48 39.38 23.14 -20.99
CA GLU A 48 40.51 22.25 -20.75
C GLU A 48 40.02 20.79 -20.59
N GLY A 49 39.92 20.05 -21.69
CA GLY A 49 39.99 18.58 -21.75
C GLY A 49 39.15 17.76 -20.75
N GLU A 50 38.06 17.19 -21.27
CA GLU A 50 37.18 16.16 -20.68
C GLU A 50 37.64 15.47 -19.39
N VAL A 51 36.97 15.82 -18.28
CA VAL A 51 36.82 14.94 -17.12
C VAL A 51 35.33 14.63 -16.99
N LEU A 52 34.94 13.37 -17.21
CA LEU A 52 33.63 12.86 -16.82
C LEU A 52 33.45 13.09 -15.33
N ASN A 53 32.72 14.13 -14.94
CA ASN A 53 32.40 14.40 -13.55
C ASN A 53 31.18 13.55 -13.16
N TRP A 54 31.35 12.23 -13.18
CA TRP A 54 30.34 11.31 -12.66
C TRP A 54 30.23 11.58 -11.17
N ASN A 55 29.17 12.27 -10.76
CA ASN A 55 28.83 12.27 -9.35
C ASN A 55 28.60 10.81 -8.94
N LEU A 56 29.20 10.36 -7.84
CA LEU A 56 29.04 8.99 -7.31
C LEU A 56 27.57 8.58 -7.21
N ARG A 57 26.69 9.55 -7.03
CA ARG A 57 25.23 9.41 -7.09
C ARG A 57 24.71 8.92 -8.44
N ASP A 58 25.16 9.50 -9.56
CA ASP A 58 24.75 9.10 -10.91
C ASP A 58 25.37 7.76 -11.30
N MET A 59 26.58 7.47 -10.81
CA MET A 59 27.18 6.13 -10.93
C MET A 59 26.33 5.06 -10.27
N ASN A 60 25.79 5.34 -9.07
CA ASN A 60 24.96 4.38 -8.37
C ASN A 60 23.71 4.03 -9.18
N THR A 61 23.11 5.02 -9.86
CA THR A 61 21.97 4.78 -10.74
C THR A 61 22.36 3.96 -11.96
N PHE A 62 23.45 4.33 -12.63
CA PHE A 62 23.94 3.58 -13.80
C PHE A 62 24.25 2.11 -13.47
N VAL A 63 24.83 1.83 -12.30
CA VAL A 63 25.16 0.46 -11.86
C VAL A 63 23.92 -0.39 -11.56
N THR A 64 22.74 0.22 -11.38
CA THR A 64 21.50 -0.55 -11.17
C THR A 64 20.99 -1.23 -12.44
N ASP A 65 21.47 -0.82 -13.62
CA ASP A 65 20.99 -1.32 -14.93
C ASP A 65 19.49 -1.09 -15.16
N VAL A 66 18.93 -0.05 -14.51
CA VAL A 66 17.54 0.38 -14.67
C VAL A 66 17.48 1.43 -15.77
N ASP A 67 16.69 1.16 -16.79
CA ASP A 67 16.42 2.10 -17.88
C ASP A 67 14.93 2.42 -18.01
N ILE A 68 14.62 3.33 -18.93
CA ILE A 68 13.23 3.76 -19.16
C ILE A 68 12.39 2.67 -19.83
N GLU A 69 13.01 1.76 -20.59
CA GLU A 69 12.35 0.67 -21.31
C GLU A 69 11.83 -0.38 -20.32
N GLU A 70 12.62 -0.75 -19.30
CA GLU A 70 12.14 -1.61 -18.21
C GLU A 70 10.95 -0.97 -17.49
N ILE A 71 11.01 0.34 -17.24
CA ILE A 71 9.94 1.08 -16.54
C ILE A 71 8.66 1.17 -17.39
N SER A 72 8.77 1.46 -18.69
CA SER A 72 7.60 1.65 -19.58
C SER A 72 6.80 0.37 -19.81
N ASN A 73 7.45 -0.79 -19.65
CA ASN A 73 6.84 -2.11 -19.71
C ASN A 73 6.03 -2.48 -18.45
N MET A 74 5.74 -1.53 -17.56
CA MET A 74 4.94 -1.72 -16.35
C MET A 74 3.77 -0.75 -16.31
N THR A 75 2.77 -1.04 -15.48
CA THR A 75 1.77 -0.02 -15.12
C THR A 75 2.47 1.15 -14.43
N LEU A 76 2.14 2.37 -14.82
CA LEU A 76 2.76 3.58 -14.31
C LEU A 76 1.79 4.38 -13.44
N ALA A 77 2.25 4.88 -12.30
CA ALA A 77 1.53 5.87 -11.50
C ALA A 77 2.17 7.25 -11.71
N ILE A 78 1.37 8.23 -12.12
CA ILE A 78 1.80 9.58 -12.50
C ILE A 78 1.05 10.61 -11.66
N PHE A 79 1.78 11.52 -11.02
CA PHE A 79 1.17 12.59 -10.22
C PHE A 79 2.14 13.74 -9.94
N ASP A 80 1.58 14.86 -9.49
CA ASP A 80 2.35 15.98 -8.95
C ASP A 80 2.73 15.71 -7.49
N PHE A 81 4.04 15.72 -7.25
CA PHE A 81 4.63 15.63 -5.93
C PHE A 81 5.06 17.02 -5.46
N ASP A 82 4.61 17.38 -4.25
CA ASP A 82 4.92 18.64 -3.59
C ASP A 82 6.37 18.59 -3.08
N TYR A 83 7.28 19.01 -3.96
CA TYR A 83 8.70 18.96 -3.76
C TYR A 83 9.38 20.05 -4.60
N ASN A 84 10.33 20.77 -3.98
CA ASN A 84 11.14 21.75 -4.67
C ASN A 84 12.16 21.00 -5.54
N TYR A 85 12.02 21.11 -6.86
CA TYR A 85 12.91 20.41 -7.80
C TYR A 85 14.35 20.96 -7.77
N GLU A 86 14.54 22.21 -7.32
CA GLU A 86 15.87 22.79 -7.16
C GLU A 86 16.71 22.00 -6.15
N ASP A 87 16.07 21.44 -5.11
CA ASP A 87 16.73 20.64 -4.09
C ASP A 87 17.35 19.35 -4.68
N LEU A 88 16.78 18.81 -5.77
CA LEU A 88 17.28 17.59 -6.42
C LEU A 88 18.73 17.72 -6.91
N TYR A 89 19.19 18.92 -7.26
CA TYR A 89 20.55 19.14 -7.75
C TYR A 89 21.59 18.94 -6.64
N GLU A 90 21.21 19.17 -5.38
CA GLU A 90 22.10 19.09 -4.22
C GLU A 90 22.03 17.76 -3.47
N HIS A 91 21.08 16.90 -3.83
CA HIS A 91 20.87 15.61 -3.16
C HIS A 91 22.09 14.69 -3.18
N SER A 92 22.30 14.01 -2.04
CA SER A 92 23.08 12.80 -1.94
C SER A 92 22.28 11.56 -2.37
N HIS A 93 22.93 10.41 -2.48
CA HIS A 93 22.23 9.14 -2.74
C HIS A 93 21.24 8.79 -1.62
N GLU A 94 21.55 9.09 -0.36
CA GLU A 94 20.63 8.83 0.76
C GLU A 94 19.37 9.69 0.66
N ASP A 95 19.52 10.95 0.22
CA ASP A 95 18.37 11.85 -0.02
C ASP A 95 17.45 11.31 -1.12
N ASP A 96 18.02 10.71 -2.17
CA ASP A 96 17.25 10.03 -3.21
C ASP A 96 16.50 8.81 -2.66
N LEU A 97 17.14 7.97 -1.85
CA LEU A 97 16.48 6.82 -1.23
C LEU A 97 15.29 7.25 -0.36
N MET A 98 15.46 8.33 0.42
CA MET A 98 14.38 8.92 1.21
C MET A 98 13.26 9.48 0.33
N LEU A 99 13.61 10.14 -0.78
CA LEU A 99 12.64 10.70 -1.72
C LEU A 99 11.84 9.61 -2.44
N ILE A 100 12.52 8.59 -2.98
CA ILE A 100 11.87 7.43 -3.61
C ILE A 100 10.89 6.78 -2.62
N SER A 101 11.32 6.53 -1.38
CA SER A 101 10.46 5.94 -0.33
C SER A 101 9.18 6.76 -0.09
N ARG A 102 9.29 8.09 0.00
CA ARG A 102 8.13 8.99 0.20
C ARG A 102 7.19 9.02 -1.00
N ILE A 103 7.75 9.02 -2.21
CA ILE A 103 6.98 9.00 -3.46
C ILE A 103 6.24 7.67 -3.60
N SER A 104 6.94 6.55 -3.43
CA SER A 104 6.34 5.21 -3.42
C SER A 104 5.26 5.08 -2.35
N GLU A 105 5.49 5.53 -1.10
CA GLU A 105 4.47 5.42 -0.05
C GLU A 105 3.15 6.10 -0.44
N LYS A 106 3.20 7.22 -1.18
CA LYS A 106 2.01 7.90 -1.67
C LYS A 106 1.25 7.08 -2.72
N VAL A 107 1.95 6.39 -3.62
CA VAL A 107 1.35 5.46 -4.59
C VAL A 107 0.80 4.23 -3.89
N ASP A 108 1.53 3.67 -2.92
CA ASP A 108 1.10 2.50 -2.17
C ASP A 108 -0.20 2.75 -1.41
N ARG A 109 -0.46 3.97 -0.91
CA ARG A 109 -1.76 4.32 -0.31
C ARG A 109 -2.93 4.16 -1.28
N ALA A 110 -2.75 4.52 -2.56
CA ALA A 110 -3.77 4.30 -3.57
C ALA A 110 -3.89 2.81 -3.92
N LEU A 111 -2.76 2.11 -4.04
CA LEU A 111 -2.73 0.67 -4.28
C LEU A 111 -3.33 -0.14 -3.11
N ASP A 112 -3.31 0.37 -1.88
CA ASP A 112 -3.94 -0.30 -0.75
C ASP A 112 -5.44 -0.47 -0.94
N VAL A 113 -6.11 0.49 -1.59
CA VAL A 113 -7.52 0.36 -2.00
C VAL A 113 -7.66 -0.80 -2.98
N ILE A 114 -6.85 -0.81 -4.04
CA ILE A 114 -6.88 -1.84 -5.07
C ILE A 114 -6.64 -3.23 -4.47
N ARG A 115 -5.59 -3.37 -3.65
CA ARG A 115 -5.22 -4.62 -2.97
C ARG A 115 -6.35 -5.12 -2.07
N VAL A 116 -6.95 -4.24 -1.28
CA VAL A 116 -8.00 -4.64 -0.34
C VAL A 116 -9.26 -5.15 -1.04
N HIS A 117 -9.59 -4.59 -2.22
CA HIS A 117 -10.76 -4.98 -2.99
C HIS A 117 -10.54 -6.23 -3.84
N TYR A 118 -9.36 -6.36 -4.44
CA TYR A 118 -9.13 -7.35 -5.50
C TYR A 118 -8.12 -8.44 -5.13
N CYS A 119 -7.40 -8.31 -4.01
CA CYS A 119 -6.42 -9.30 -3.55
C CYS A 119 -6.88 -10.07 -2.31
N ASN A 120 -6.29 -11.26 -2.14
CA ASN A 120 -6.54 -12.15 -1.01
C ASN A 120 -5.26 -12.33 -0.21
N VAL A 121 -5.33 -12.17 1.11
CA VAL A 121 -4.18 -12.32 2.00
C VAL A 121 -3.54 -13.72 1.95
N ASN A 122 -4.25 -14.72 1.43
CA ASN A 122 -3.74 -16.08 1.20
C ASN A 122 -3.00 -16.25 -0.13
N ASN A 123 -3.03 -15.27 -1.03
CA ASN A 123 -2.50 -15.39 -2.39
C ASN A 123 -1.64 -14.18 -2.76
N LEU A 124 -0.35 -14.26 -2.42
CA LEU A 124 0.64 -13.26 -2.82
C LEU A 124 0.81 -13.18 -4.35
N MET A 125 0.57 -14.29 -5.06
CA MET A 125 0.84 -14.39 -6.51
C MET A 125 -0.05 -13.49 -7.36
N THR A 126 -1.17 -13.01 -6.80
CA THR A 126 -2.12 -12.12 -7.47
C THR A 126 -2.08 -10.70 -6.91
N CYS A 127 -1.04 -10.35 -6.15
CA CYS A 127 -0.89 -9.00 -5.62
C CYS A 127 -0.07 -8.15 -6.61
N PRO A 128 -0.46 -6.88 -6.84
CA PRO A 128 0.43 -5.90 -7.43
C PRO A 128 1.79 -5.86 -6.71
N GLY A 129 2.83 -5.41 -7.40
CA GLY A 129 4.12 -5.11 -6.79
C GLY A 129 4.01 -3.98 -5.76
N ILE A 130 5.07 -3.82 -4.97
CA ILE A 130 5.26 -2.59 -4.19
C ILE A 130 5.60 -1.48 -5.18
N SER A 131 5.01 -0.30 -5.00
CA SER A 131 5.23 0.81 -5.91
C SER A 131 6.70 1.23 -5.96
N GLY A 132 7.22 1.43 -7.17
CA GLY A 132 8.62 1.75 -7.42
C GLY A 132 9.57 0.54 -7.29
N LEU A 133 9.16 -0.61 -6.76
CA LEU A 133 10.02 -1.79 -6.67
C LEU A 133 10.03 -2.57 -8.00
N LEU A 134 11.21 -2.67 -8.59
CA LEU A 134 11.45 -3.37 -9.84
C LEU A 134 11.74 -4.86 -9.61
N PRO A 135 11.54 -5.72 -10.63
CA PRO A 135 11.83 -7.16 -10.56
C PRO A 135 13.28 -7.48 -10.20
N ASN A 136 14.23 -6.62 -10.60
CA ASN A 136 15.65 -6.75 -10.26
C ASN A 136 15.96 -6.46 -8.76
N GLY A 137 14.98 -5.97 -8.00
CA GLY A 137 15.08 -5.68 -6.57
C GLY A 137 15.54 -4.28 -6.20
N TYR A 138 15.77 -3.42 -7.18
CA TYR A 138 15.97 -2.00 -6.98
C TYR A 138 14.63 -1.26 -6.93
N SER A 139 14.63 -0.09 -6.32
CA SER A 139 13.52 0.85 -6.37
C SER A 139 13.85 1.98 -7.33
N ALA A 140 12.89 2.40 -8.13
CA ALA A 140 13.04 3.45 -9.12
C ALA A 140 11.84 4.39 -9.16
N VAL A 141 12.12 5.67 -9.44
CA VAL A 141 11.14 6.72 -9.73
C VAL A 141 11.73 7.61 -10.82
N ILE A 142 10.91 8.05 -11.77
CA ILE A 142 11.29 9.10 -12.72
C ILE A 142 10.75 10.44 -12.20
N ALA A 143 11.64 11.41 -12.02
CA ALA A 143 11.31 12.79 -11.70
C ALA A 143 11.39 13.65 -12.96
N LEU A 144 10.31 14.36 -13.30
CA LEU A 144 10.24 15.27 -14.44
C LEU A 144 10.47 16.71 -14.00
N TYR A 145 11.31 17.42 -14.74
CA TYR A 145 11.59 18.83 -14.47
C TYR A 145 10.38 19.70 -14.91
N PRO A 146 9.94 20.65 -14.07
CA PRO A 146 8.75 21.47 -14.37
C PRO A 146 8.96 22.45 -15.53
N ASP A 147 10.21 22.88 -15.77
CA ASP A 147 10.54 23.86 -16.81
C ASP A 147 10.74 23.23 -18.20
N ASP A 148 10.89 21.91 -18.28
CA ASP A 148 11.00 21.15 -19.52
C ASP A 148 10.61 19.69 -19.24
N GLU A 149 9.39 19.30 -19.61
CA GLU A 149 8.91 17.91 -19.46
C GLU A 149 9.72 16.91 -20.29
N ALA A 150 10.52 17.38 -21.27
CA ALA A 150 11.46 16.54 -21.98
C ALA A 150 12.69 16.21 -21.14
N ASN A 151 12.97 16.94 -20.05
CA ASN A 151 14.05 16.63 -19.13
C ASN A 151 13.53 15.83 -17.94
N TYR A 152 14.23 14.74 -17.61
CA TYR A 152 13.91 13.88 -16.48
C TYR A 152 15.17 13.38 -15.78
N ARG A 153 14.96 12.78 -14.61
CA ARG A 153 15.99 12.02 -13.91
C ARG A 153 15.39 10.72 -13.38
N ILE A 154 16.07 9.61 -13.62
CA ILE A 154 15.76 8.36 -12.95
C ILE A 154 16.47 8.36 -11.60
N LEU A 155 15.70 8.32 -10.53
CA LEU A 155 16.20 8.12 -9.17
C LEU A 155 16.11 6.63 -8.88
N THR A 156 17.23 6.00 -8.53
CA THR A 156 17.25 4.56 -8.23
C THR A 156 18.05 4.23 -6.97
N GLY A 157 17.73 3.09 -6.39
CA GLY A 157 18.54 2.53 -5.30
C GLY A 157 17.82 1.42 -4.56
N LYS A 158 18.52 0.79 -3.61
CA LYS A 158 17.98 -0.38 -2.90
C LYS A 158 17.35 0.03 -1.56
N ILE A 159 16.03 0.17 -1.56
CA ILE A 159 15.25 0.49 -0.34
C ILE A 159 14.86 -0.77 0.42
N TYR A 160 14.54 -1.85 -0.31
CA TYR A 160 14.06 -3.10 0.26
C TYR A 160 15.17 -4.16 0.29
N GLY A 161 15.34 -4.82 1.44
CA GLY A 161 16.37 -5.85 1.63
C GLY A 161 16.02 -7.22 1.01
N SER A 162 14.75 -7.47 0.70
CA SER A 162 14.24 -8.75 0.21
C SER A 162 13.41 -8.56 -1.06
N LEU A 163 13.70 -9.38 -2.08
CA LEU A 163 12.90 -9.48 -3.29
C LEU A 163 11.51 -10.03 -2.97
N ILE A 164 10.46 -9.36 -3.44
CA ILE A 164 9.14 -9.96 -3.48
C ILE A 164 9.10 -10.86 -4.71
N VAL A 165 8.92 -12.15 -4.46
CA VAL A 165 8.93 -13.22 -5.48
C VAL A 165 7.80 -12.99 -6.48
N GLY A 166 8.10 -13.17 -7.77
CA GLY A 166 7.16 -12.99 -8.88
C GLY A 166 5.88 -13.80 -8.74
N GLY A 167 4.83 -13.31 -9.39
CA GLY A 167 3.52 -13.93 -9.50
C GLY A 167 2.84 -13.51 -10.82
N ILE A 168 1.62 -13.99 -11.05
CA ILE A 168 0.86 -13.58 -12.25
C ILE A 168 0.35 -12.14 -12.15
N GLY A 169 0.36 -11.56 -10.95
CA GLY A 169 -0.08 -10.20 -10.69
C GLY A 169 -1.61 -10.05 -10.70
N LEU A 170 -2.03 -8.81 -10.73
CA LEU A 170 -3.43 -8.40 -10.79
C LEU A 170 -3.71 -7.76 -12.14
N SER A 171 -4.74 -8.23 -12.83
CA SER A 171 -5.30 -7.56 -13.99
C SER A 171 -6.62 -6.91 -13.58
N LEU A 172 -6.78 -5.62 -13.90
CA LEU A 172 -8.00 -4.87 -13.68
C LEU A 172 -8.65 -4.59 -15.04
N GLU A 173 -9.80 -5.21 -15.26
CA GLU A 173 -10.59 -4.94 -16.47
C GLU A 173 -11.39 -3.64 -16.30
N ASP A 174 -12.00 -3.19 -17.40
CA ASP A 174 -12.81 -1.97 -17.44
C ASP A 174 -13.82 -1.86 -16.31
N ARG A 175 -14.47 -2.97 -15.94
CA ARG A 175 -15.51 -3.00 -14.90
C ARG A 175 -14.94 -2.69 -13.51
N GLU A 176 -13.81 -3.30 -13.15
CA GLU A 176 -13.12 -3.01 -11.90
C GLU A 176 -12.67 -1.54 -11.88
N ILE A 177 -12.11 -1.06 -12.98
CA ILE A 177 -11.67 0.33 -13.11
C ILE A 177 -12.84 1.31 -12.91
N PHE A 178 -13.99 1.06 -13.55
CA PHE A 178 -15.19 1.90 -13.34
C PHE A 178 -15.63 1.91 -11.88
N THR A 179 -15.56 0.76 -11.20
CA THR A 179 -15.91 0.66 -9.77
C THR A 179 -14.98 1.51 -8.92
N LEU A 180 -13.66 1.43 -9.15
CA LEU A 180 -12.66 2.23 -8.45
C LEU A 180 -12.85 3.74 -8.67
N MET A 181 -13.24 4.16 -9.87
CA MET A 181 -13.48 5.57 -10.22
C MET A 181 -14.75 6.14 -9.59
N ASP A 182 -15.79 5.31 -9.42
CA ASP A 182 -17.08 5.73 -8.86
C ASP A 182 -17.08 5.73 -7.31
N GLU A 183 -16.20 4.94 -6.71
CA GLU A 183 -16.09 4.83 -5.24
C GLU A 183 -15.37 6.03 -4.60
N GLU A 184 -16.08 7.17 -4.52
CA GLU A 184 -15.65 8.39 -3.81
C GLU A 184 -15.30 8.11 -2.33
N LYS A 185 -15.85 7.04 -1.75
CA LYS A 185 -15.61 6.65 -0.36
C LYS A 185 -14.14 6.31 -0.10
N PHE A 186 -13.53 5.46 -0.94
CA PHE A 186 -12.16 5.00 -0.70
C PHE A 186 -11.13 6.04 -1.09
N SER A 187 -11.39 6.80 -2.16
CA SER A 187 -10.54 7.92 -2.52
C SER A 187 -10.44 8.95 -1.39
N LYS A 188 -11.53 9.17 -0.63
CA LYS A 188 -11.52 10.01 0.57
C LYS A 188 -10.84 9.35 1.77
N ILE A 189 -10.96 8.02 1.96
CA ILE A 189 -10.23 7.30 3.03
C ILE A 189 -8.73 7.52 2.88
N VAL A 190 -8.19 7.27 1.68
CA VAL A 190 -6.74 7.34 1.44
C VAL A 190 -6.23 8.74 1.09
N SER A 191 -7.12 9.73 0.94
CA SER A 191 -6.72 11.13 0.75
C SER A 191 -5.96 11.68 1.96
N ASP A 192 -4.98 12.54 1.69
CA ASP A 192 -4.20 13.26 2.70
C ASP A 192 -4.97 14.45 3.33
N GLN A 193 -6.26 14.62 3.02
CA GLN A 193 -7.04 15.81 3.37
C GLN A 193 -7.42 15.90 4.85
N SER A 194 -7.43 14.78 5.58
CA SER A 194 -7.75 14.76 7.02
C SER A 194 -6.78 13.87 7.80
N ASN A 195 -6.18 14.46 8.82
CA ASN A 195 -5.37 13.78 9.85
C ASN A 195 -6.15 13.54 11.14
N ASP A 196 -7.48 13.57 11.06
CA ASP A 196 -8.34 13.19 12.18
C ASP A 196 -8.11 11.72 12.56
N TYR A 197 -8.43 11.39 13.82
CA TYR A 197 -8.13 10.08 14.40
C TYR A 197 -8.75 8.92 13.60
N VAL A 198 -10.02 9.02 13.22
CA VAL A 198 -10.74 7.93 12.54
C VAL A 198 -10.25 7.72 11.10
N PRO A 199 -10.17 8.73 10.22
CA PRO A 199 -9.58 8.57 8.88
C PRO A 199 -8.15 8.01 8.93
N LEU A 200 -7.30 8.53 9.85
CA LEU A 200 -5.94 8.03 10.01
C LEU A 200 -5.90 6.56 10.45
N THR A 201 -6.76 6.16 11.39
CA THR A 201 -6.89 4.77 11.83
C THR A 201 -7.35 3.86 10.69
N CYS A 202 -8.29 4.32 9.86
CA CYS A 202 -8.76 3.60 8.68
C CYS A 202 -7.64 3.40 7.65
N ARG A 203 -6.90 4.47 7.30
CA ARG A 203 -5.74 4.38 6.39
C ARG A 203 -4.69 3.41 6.90
N ASN A 204 -4.32 3.51 8.17
CA ASN A 204 -3.34 2.62 8.78
C ASN A 204 -3.81 1.16 8.78
N ALA A 205 -5.11 0.90 8.98
CA ALA A 205 -5.66 -0.44 8.91
C ALA A 205 -5.60 -1.04 7.50
N LEU A 206 -5.90 -0.25 6.46
CA LEU A 206 -5.79 -0.69 5.06
C LEU A 206 -4.33 -0.96 4.69
N LYS A 207 -3.40 -0.05 5.03
CA LYS A 207 -1.95 -0.25 4.84
C LYS A 207 -1.47 -1.55 5.47
N ARG A 208 -1.82 -1.78 6.74
CA ARG A 208 -1.44 -3.02 7.45
C ARG A 208 -2.07 -4.27 6.81
N LEU A 209 -3.29 -4.17 6.28
CA LEU A 209 -3.91 -5.29 5.59
C LEU A 209 -3.18 -5.60 4.27
N SER A 210 -2.81 -4.59 3.49
CA SER A 210 -1.98 -4.75 2.29
C SER A 210 -0.61 -5.34 2.60
N GLU A 211 0.10 -4.79 3.59
CA GLU A 211 1.39 -5.30 4.06
C GLU A 211 1.30 -6.78 4.46
N ALA A 212 0.19 -7.18 5.11
CA ALA A 212 -0.03 -8.57 5.48
C ALA A 212 0.01 -9.51 4.28
N MET A 213 -0.43 -9.07 3.10
CA MET A 213 -0.45 -9.89 1.88
C MET A 213 0.98 -10.30 1.46
N TYR A 214 1.94 -9.41 1.67
CA TYR A 214 3.36 -9.60 1.36
C TYR A 214 4.14 -10.38 2.42
N ILE A 215 3.54 -10.66 3.60
CA ILE A 215 4.19 -11.48 4.63
C ILE A 215 4.18 -12.96 4.20
N PRO A 216 5.35 -13.60 3.98
CA PRO A 216 5.39 -14.99 3.51
C PRO A 216 4.99 -15.99 4.60
N ASN A 217 5.37 -15.71 5.85
CA ASN A 217 5.11 -16.61 6.96
C ASN A 217 3.65 -16.50 7.45
N VAL A 218 2.93 -17.63 7.44
CA VAL A 218 1.50 -17.70 7.82
C VAL A 218 1.24 -17.30 9.28
N ASN A 219 2.12 -17.69 10.22
CA ASN A 219 1.99 -17.31 11.62
C ASN A 219 2.19 -15.80 11.81
N SER A 220 3.23 -15.23 11.20
CA SER A 220 3.50 -13.79 11.23
C SER A 220 2.34 -13.01 10.62
N LYS A 221 1.80 -13.47 9.49
CA LYS A 221 0.62 -12.90 8.83
C LYS A 221 -0.60 -12.92 9.75
N PHE A 222 -0.90 -14.06 10.38
CA PHE A 222 -1.98 -14.18 11.35
C PHE A 222 -1.82 -13.18 12.52
N ILE A 223 -0.64 -13.12 13.13
CA ILE A 223 -0.34 -12.18 14.23
C ILE A 223 -0.49 -10.74 13.76
N TYR A 224 -0.02 -10.42 12.55
CA TYR A 224 -0.09 -9.08 11.98
C TYR A 224 -1.53 -8.61 11.76
N LEU A 225 -2.40 -9.50 11.26
CA LEU A 225 -3.83 -9.22 11.13
C LEU A 225 -4.53 -9.08 12.49
N MET A 226 -4.19 -9.92 13.47
CA MET A 226 -4.76 -9.82 14.82
C MET A 226 -4.40 -8.50 15.49
N THR A 227 -3.14 -8.06 15.39
CA THR A 227 -2.71 -6.75 15.91
C THR A 227 -3.32 -5.58 15.14
N THR A 228 -3.70 -5.78 13.87
CA THR A 228 -4.44 -4.78 13.09
C THR A 228 -5.84 -4.55 13.67
N LEU A 229 -6.55 -5.63 14.05
CA LEU A 229 -7.84 -5.50 14.78
C LEU A 229 -7.68 -4.72 16.10
N GLU A 230 -6.62 -4.99 16.86
CA GLU A 230 -6.32 -4.27 18.11
C GLU A 230 -6.10 -2.77 17.86
N THR A 231 -5.38 -2.42 16.79
CA THR A 231 -5.11 -1.03 16.38
C THR A 231 -6.38 -0.29 15.98
N ILE A 232 -7.30 -0.95 15.27
CA ILE A 232 -8.61 -0.39 14.90
C ILE A 232 -9.47 -0.10 16.15
N ALA A 233 -9.37 -0.96 17.16
CA ALA A 233 -10.17 -0.82 18.37
C ALA A 233 -9.69 0.33 19.27
N SER A 234 -8.38 0.57 19.35
CA SER A 234 -7.81 1.54 20.29
C SER A 234 -6.34 1.88 19.97
N PRO A 235 -5.91 3.14 20.19
CA PRO A 235 -4.50 3.51 20.09
C PRO A 235 -3.68 3.03 21.29
N LYS A 236 -4.35 2.65 22.38
CA LYS A 236 -3.76 2.07 23.58
C LYS A 236 -3.98 0.57 23.60
N TYR A 237 -3.04 -0.16 24.19
CA TYR A 237 -3.19 -1.59 24.44
C TYR A 237 -4.49 -1.90 25.17
N LEU A 238 -5.21 -2.91 24.67
CA LEU A 238 -6.41 -3.46 25.27
C LEU A 238 -6.33 -4.98 25.22
N ALA A 239 -6.82 -5.65 26.27
CA ALA A 239 -7.05 -7.08 26.21
C ALA A 239 -8.05 -7.40 25.08
N PHE A 240 -7.86 -8.51 24.36
CA PHE A 240 -8.64 -8.81 23.15
C PHE A 240 -10.14 -8.94 23.41
N GLN A 241 -10.54 -9.33 24.64
CA GLN A 241 -11.93 -9.31 25.08
C GLN A 241 -12.58 -7.93 24.95
N LYS A 242 -11.84 -6.85 25.24
CA LYS A 242 -12.29 -5.46 25.06
C LYS A 242 -12.24 -5.03 23.60
N VAL A 243 -11.23 -5.50 22.86
CA VAL A 243 -11.08 -5.25 21.41
C VAL A 243 -12.31 -5.74 20.65
N LYS A 244 -12.67 -7.02 20.79
CA LYS A 244 -13.85 -7.56 20.10
C LYS A 244 -15.14 -6.82 20.50
N GLY A 245 -15.31 -6.47 21.77
CA GLY A 245 -16.48 -5.69 22.21
C GLY A 245 -16.59 -4.33 21.50
N LYS A 246 -15.48 -3.70 21.10
CA LYS A 246 -15.45 -2.43 20.35
C LYS A 246 -15.66 -2.60 18.85
N LEU A 247 -15.25 -3.73 18.27
CA LEU A 247 -15.31 -3.97 16.82
C LEU A 247 -16.64 -4.62 16.39
N LEU A 248 -17.09 -5.64 17.12
CA LEU A 248 -18.27 -6.41 16.77
C LEU A 248 -19.57 -5.60 16.58
N PRO A 249 -19.83 -4.51 17.33
CA PRO A 249 -21.03 -3.71 17.12
C PRO A 249 -21.11 -3.08 15.73
N PHE A 250 -19.98 -2.86 15.04
CA PHE A 250 -19.98 -2.33 13.67
C PHE A 250 -20.53 -3.33 12.65
N ILE A 251 -20.31 -4.61 12.90
CA ILE A 251 -20.47 -5.67 11.89
C ILE A 251 -21.58 -6.66 12.22
N SER A 252 -22.32 -6.39 13.30
CA SER A 252 -23.43 -7.21 13.77
C SER A 252 -24.75 -6.50 13.50
N GLU A 253 -25.71 -7.23 12.94
CA GLU A 253 -27.08 -6.79 12.65
C GLU A 253 -28.07 -7.23 13.72
N SER A 254 -27.69 -8.21 14.54
CA SER A 254 -28.50 -8.74 15.63
C SER A 254 -27.65 -9.21 16.80
N LYS A 255 -28.28 -9.34 17.98
CA LYS A 255 -27.65 -9.94 19.17
C LYS A 255 -27.10 -11.35 18.91
N LYS A 256 -27.85 -12.18 18.20
CA LYS A 256 -27.42 -13.53 17.85
C LYS A 256 -26.14 -13.52 17.01
N GLN A 257 -26.10 -12.69 15.98
CA GLN A 257 -24.90 -12.55 15.15
C GLN A 257 -23.71 -12.01 15.97
N TYR A 258 -23.96 -11.04 16.86
CA TYR A 258 -22.93 -10.54 17.76
C TYR A 258 -22.33 -11.66 18.63
N ASP A 259 -23.18 -12.52 19.21
CA ASP A 259 -22.74 -13.63 20.06
C ASP A 259 -21.94 -14.67 19.25
N GLU A 260 -22.41 -15.05 18.05
CA GLU A 260 -21.70 -15.96 17.14
C GLU A 260 -20.31 -15.42 16.73
N LEU A 261 -20.24 -14.13 16.40
CA LEU A 261 -18.98 -13.46 16.07
C LEU A 261 -18.05 -13.32 17.29
N SER A 262 -18.62 -13.11 18.48
CA SER A 262 -17.88 -13.02 19.74
C SER A 262 -17.23 -14.35 20.12
N ASP A 263 -17.93 -15.47 19.89
CA ASP A 263 -17.39 -16.82 20.07
C ASP A 263 -16.29 -17.12 19.04
N TYR A 264 -16.48 -16.75 17.77
CA TYR A 264 -15.44 -16.92 16.75
C TYR A 264 -14.18 -16.09 17.05
N MET A 265 -14.34 -14.82 17.43
CA MET A 265 -13.24 -13.95 17.82
C MET A 265 -12.53 -14.46 19.08
N ARG A 266 -13.28 -15.04 20.04
CA ARG A 266 -12.69 -15.72 21.20
C ARG A 266 -11.80 -16.88 20.76
N PHE A 267 -12.31 -17.75 19.89
CA PHE A 267 -11.55 -18.88 19.34
C PHE A 267 -10.23 -18.41 18.67
N LEU A 268 -10.28 -17.35 17.85
CA LEU A 268 -9.07 -16.80 17.24
C LEU A 268 -8.06 -16.29 18.29
N SER A 269 -8.54 -15.58 19.31
CA SER A 269 -7.67 -14.88 20.26
C SER A 269 -7.16 -15.71 21.43
N GLU A 270 -7.98 -16.63 21.94
CA GLU A 270 -7.66 -17.42 23.14
C GLU A 270 -7.12 -18.80 22.76
N ASP A 271 -7.66 -19.42 21.72
CA ASP A 271 -7.22 -20.76 21.31
C ASP A 271 -6.08 -20.64 20.30
N LEU A 272 -6.32 -20.04 19.13
CA LEU A 272 -5.31 -20.05 18.06
C LEU A 272 -4.10 -19.17 18.33
N ARG A 273 -4.31 -17.93 18.79
CA ARG A 273 -3.18 -17.05 19.10
C ARG A 273 -2.31 -17.60 20.22
N THR A 274 -2.90 -18.25 21.22
CA THR A 274 -2.12 -18.89 22.29
C THR A 274 -1.23 -19.98 21.72
N GLU A 275 -1.77 -20.85 20.88
CA GLU A 275 -0.97 -21.92 20.26
C GLU A 275 0.14 -21.38 19.36
N VAL A 276 -0.14 -20.35 18.57
CA VAL A 276 0.83 -19.77 17.63
C VAL A 276 1.90 -18.94 18.36
N VAL A 277 1.50 -18.07 19.29
CA VAL A 277 2.39 -17.08 19.93
C VAL A 277 3.09 -17.66 21.15
N HIS A 278 2.36 -18.37 22.02
CA HIS A 278 2.91 -18.85 23.29
C HIS A 278 3.51 -20.26 23.16
N ASN A 279 2.88 -21.13 22.38
CA ASN A 279 3.36 -22.50 22.19
C ASN A 279 4.20 -22.69 20.91
N GLY A 280 4.35 -21.65 20.09
CA GLY A 280 5.19 -21.66 18.88
C GLY A 280 4.71 -22.64 17.80
N LYS A 281 3.43 -23.05 17.82
CA LYS A 281 2.90 -24.01 16.86
C LYS A 281 2.60 -23.34 15.52
N ASP A 282 2.71 -24.13 14.45
CA ASP A 282 2.37 -23.69 13.09
C ASP A 282 0.84 -23.69 12.89
N LEU A 283 0.28 -22.56 12.44
CA LEU A 283 -1.15 -22.42 12.17
C LEU A 283 -1.63 -23.42 11.10
N ILE A 284 -0.79 -23.75 10.12
CA ILE A 284 -1.07 -24.77 9.10
C ILE A 284 -1.23 -26.14 9.75
N GLN A 285 -0.40 -26.46 10.75
CA GLN A 285 -0.48 -27.73 11.48
C GLN A 285 -1.74 -27.80 12.37
N ILE A 286 -2.08 -26.70 13.05
CA ILE A 286 -3.24 -26.64 13.95
C ILE A 286 -4.56 -26.71 13.16
N ARG A 287 -4.63 -26.00 12.03
CA ARG A 287 -5.90 -25.76 11.29
C ARG A 287 -6.04 -26.55 10.00
N GLY A 288 -4.95 -27.12 9.48
CA GLY A 288 -4.93 -27.64 8.11
C GLY A 288 -5.43 -26.59 7.13
N ALA A 289 -6.15 -26.98 6.09
CA ALA A 289 -6.66 -26.03 5.08
C ALA A 289 -7.55 -24.90 5.63
N LYS A 290 -8.13 -25.04 6.83
CA LYS A 290 -9.01 -24.02 7.42
C LYS A 290 -8.28 -22.72 7.78
N TYR A 291 -6.94 -22.72 7.90
CA TYR A 291 -6.20 -21.49 8.15
C TYR A 291 -6.50 -20.42 7.09
N LYS A 292 -6.70 -20.83 5.82
CA LYS A 292 -7.01 -19.89 4.72
C LYS A 292 -8.33 -19.18 4.95
N THR A 293 -9.35 -19.93 5.37
CA THR A 293 -10.65 -19.39 5.73
C THR A 293 -10.54 -18.46 6.94
N ASP A 294 -9.76 -18.83 7.95
CA ASP A 294 -9.55 -17.98 9.13
C ASP A 294 -8.88 -16.64 8.75
N LEU A 295 -7.81 -16.67 7.94
CA LEU A 295 -7.15 -15.45 7.46
C LEU A 295 -8.07 -14.60 6.58
N PHE A 296 -8.85 -15.21 5.69
CA PHE A 296 -9.80 -14.50 4.85
C PHE A 296 -10.93 -13.86 5.67
N ASN A 297 -11.43 -14.56 6.68
CA ASN A 297 -12.44 -14.01 7.59
C ASN A 297 -11.89 -12.81 8.36
N ILE A 298 -10.64 -12.87 8.84
CA ILE A 298 -10.00 -11.74 9.51
C ILE A 298 -9.82 -10.55 8.55
N GLN A 299 -9.38 -10.78 7.31
CA GLN A 299 -9.34 -9.75 6.26
C GLN A 299 -10.73 -9.11 6.10
N SER A 300 -11.78 -9.92 5.92
CA SER A 300 -13.16 -9.43 5.78
C SER A 300 -13.63 -8.62 6.99
N PHE A 301 -13.28 -9.03 8.22
CA PHE A 301 -13.59 -8.27 9.42
C PHE A 301 -12.92 -6.91 9.46
N ILE A 302 -11.63 -6.84 9.10
CA ILE A 302 -10.89 -5.59 9.04
C ILE A 302 -11.56 -4.64 8.04
N VAL A 303 -11.82 -5.11 6.82
CA VAL A 303 -12.45 -4.31 5.76
C VAL A 303 -13.81 -3.79 6.21
N ARG A 304 -14.68 -4.65 6.76
CA ARG A 304 -15.99 -4.22 7.26
C ARG A 304 -15.87 -3.22 8.41
N CYS A 305 -14.93 -3.42 9.34
CA CYS A 305 -14.74 -2.45 10.43
C CYS A 305 -14.31 -1.08 9.89
N VAL A 306 -13.36 -1.04 8.94
CA VAL A 306 -12.92 0.20 8.29
C VAL A 306 -14.09 0.86 7.56
N ASP A 307 -14.86 0.09 6.81
CA ASP A 307 -16.01 0.56 6.05
C ASP A 307 -17.05 1.26 6.92
N TYR A 308 -17.43 0.64 8.04
CA TYR A 308 -18.38 1.18 9.02
C TYR A 308 -17.79 2.35 9.82
N MET A 309 -16.52 2.27 10.22
CA MET A 309 -15.85 3.35 10.94
C MET A 309 -15.78 4.61 10.07
N TYR A 310 -15.44 4.47 8.81
CA TYR A 310 -15.40 5.59 7.89
C TYR A 310 -16.80 6.17 7.63
N SER A 311 -17.78 5.30 7.38
CA SER A 311 -19.19 5.71 7.19
C SER A 311 -19.82 6.37 8.42
N SER A 312 -19.27 6.20 9.63
CA SER A 312 -19.77 6.89 10.82
C SER A 312 -19.55 8.41 10.80
N ALA A 313 -18.65 8.91 9.94
CA ALA A 313 -18.21 10.29 9.88
C ALA A 313 -17.66 10.86 11.21
N CYS A 314 -17.35 9.99 12.19
CA CYS A 314 -16.63 10.38 13.40
C CYS A 314 -15.22 10.86 13.02
N LYS A 315 -14.72 11.87 13.74
CA LYS A 315 -13.37 12.42 13.58
C LYS A 315 -12.47 12.07 14.76
N SER A 316 -13.04 12.08 15.97
CA SER A 316 -12.31 11.82 17.21
C SER A 316 -12.56 10.42 17.78
N ILE A 317 -11.70 9.99 18.71
CA ILE A 317 -11.90 8.73 19.45
C ILE A 317 -13.15 8.78 20.33
N ASP A 318 -13.47 9.93 20.93
CA ASP A 318 -14.61 10.08 21.84
C ASP A 318 -15.94 9.99 21.08
N GLU A 319 -16.01 10.57 19.87
CA GLU A 319 -17.14 10.40 18.96
C GLU A 319 -17.31 8.93 18.58
N LEU A 320 -16.22 8.24 18.24
CA LEU A 320 -16.24 6.84 17.87
C LEU A 320 -16.71 5.93 19.02
N GLU A 321 -16.26 6.19 20.26
CA GLU A 321 -16.71 5.43 21.43
C GLU A 321 -18.19 5.68 21.76
N SER A 322 -18.66 6.93 21.58
CA SER A 322 -20.08 7.27 21.71
C SER A 322 -20.92 6.51 20.68
N TYR A 323 -20.49 6.52 19.41
CA TYR A 323 -21.14 5.79 18.33
C TYR A 323 -21.16 4.26 18.58
N ARG A 324 -20.05 3.67 19.01
CA ARG A 324 -19.97 2.25 19.40
C ARG A 324 -20.96 1.91 20.52
N THR A 325 -21.15 2.81 21.48
CA THR A 325 -22.09 2.63 22.60
C THR A 325 -23.54 2.63 22.10
N GLU A 326 -23.88 3.50 21.15
CA GLU A 326 -25.21 3.50 20.53
C GLU A 326 -25.50 2.21 19.76
N LEU A 327 -24.52 1.71 18.99
CA LEU A 327 -24.65 0.45 18.27
C LEU A 327 -24.91 -0.72 19.21
N ARG A 328 -24.17 -0.80 20.34
CA ARG A 328 -24.41 -1.84 21.36
C ARG A 328 -25.82 -1.77 21.96
N LYS A 329 -26.30 -0.57 22.28
CA LYS A 329 -27.67 -0.36 22.78
C LYS A 329 -28.71 -0.84 21.78
N LYS A 330 -28.53 -0.54 20.48
CA LYS A 330 -29.42 -1.01 19.40
C LYS A 330 -29.44 -2.54 19.29
N LEU A 331 -28.30 -3.19 19.53
CA LEU A 331 -28.15 -4.64 19.49
C LEU A 331 -28.62 -5.34 20.78
N GLY A 332 -28.80 -4.61 21.89
CA GLY A 332 -29.16 -5.20 23.19
C GLY A 332 -28.03 -5.97 23.86
N VAL A 333 -26.79 -5.48 23.71
CA VAL A 333 -25.54 -6.07 24.25
C VAL A 333 -24.74 -5.11 25.13
#